data_AF-A0A9X8H985-F1
#
_entry.id   AF-A0A9X8H985-F1
#
_cell.length_a   1.000
_cell.length_b   1.000
_cell.length_c   1.000
_cell.angle_alpha   90.00
_cell.angle_beta   90.00
_cell.angle_gamma   90.00
#
_symmetry.space_group_name_H-M   'P 1'
#
loop_
_entity.id
_entity.type
_entity.pdbx_description
1 polymer ?
#
loop_
_entity_poly.entity_id
_entity_poly.type
_entity_poly.pdbx_seq_one_letter_code
_entity_poly.pdbx_strand_id
1 'polypeptide(L)'
;NVPFVWAPIPFPDTNRIDMALTDKRRNWTPEEDVVLLIQVAADLPFAADKGQVTKSWQSLADKLVACDHFDRVVDGRKMQNRFTALVDEHRKFDTASAKLSGVDQEELEKHTLLDDLLPLLDEVKSTAKWLWPPHPPHDLGWE
;
A
#
# COMPACT_ATOMS: atom_id res chain seq x y z
N ASN A 1 -44.50 -15.89 -54.71
CA ASN A 1 -45.31 -15.61 -53.51
C ASN A 1 -44.84 -16.49 -52.37
N VAL A 2 -43.75 -16.11 -51.71
CA VAL A 2 -43.26 -16.74 -50.47
C VAL A 2 -43.12 -15.61 -49.44
N PRO A 3 -43.83 -15.65 -48.31
CA PRO A 3 -43.77 -14.57 -47.34
C PRO A 3 -42.41 -14.63 -46.63
N PHE A 4 -41.69 -13.50 -46.64
CA PHE A 4 -40.50 -13.26 -45.85
C PHE A 4 -40.93 -13.27 -44.38
N VAL A 5 -40.85 -14.43 -43.74
CA VAL A 5 -41.12 -14.59 -42.31
C VAL A 5 -39.97 -13.93 -41.55
N TRP A 6 -40.28 -12.83 -40.86
CA TRP A 6 -39.40 -12.19 -39.91
C TRP A 6 -39.20 -13.14 -38.72
N ALA A 7 -38.13 -13.93 -38.75
CA ALA A 7 -37.65 -14.63 -37.57
C ALA A 7 -36.82 -13.64 -36.74
N PRO A 8 -37.14 -13.40 -35.45
CA PRO A 8 -36.28 -12.62 -34.59
C PRO A 8 -34.96 -13.39 -34.39
N ILE A 9 -33.87 -12.75 -34.79
CA ILE A 9 -32.50 -13.22 -34.55
C ILE A 9 -32.36 -13.39 -33.02
N PRO A 10 -32.00 -14.57 -32.50
CA PRO A 10 -31.64 -14.69 -31.10
C PRO A 10 -30.34 -13.89 -30.90
N PHE A 11 -30.45 -12.74 -30.25
CA PHE A 11 -29.27 -12.05 -29.73
C PHE A 11 -28.53 -13.06 -28.83
N PRO A 12 -27.24 -13.35 -29.05
CA PRO A 12 -26.48 -14.02 -28.01
C PRO A 12 -26.57 -13.12 -26.78
N ASP A 13 -26.98 -13.72 -25.66
CA ASP A 13 -26.90 -13.10 -24.35
C ASP A 13 -25.44 -12.71 -24.11
N THR A 14 -25.10 -11.48 -24.49
CA THR A 14 -23.85 -10.81 -24.13
C THR A 14 -23.92 -10.36 -22.67
N ASN A 15 -24.50 -11.19 -21.80
CA ASN A 15 -24.38 -11.09 -20.35
C ASN A 15 -23.50 -12.22 -19.80
N ARG A 16 -22.58 -12.72 -20.62
CA ARG A 16 -21.53 -13.63 -20.20
C ARG A 16 -20.22 -13.38 -20.94
N ILE A 17 -19.93 -12.13 -21.28
CA ILE A 17 -18.54 -11.71 -21.49
C ILE A 17 -17.94 -11.62 -20.07
N ASP A 18 -17.37 -12.74 -19.65
CA ASP A 18 -16.13 -12.78 -18.89
C ASP A 18 -16.04 -11.84 -17.68
N MET A 19 -16.93 -12.06 -16.70
CA MET A 19 -16.66 -11.76 -15.28
C MET A 19 -15.48 -12.59 -14.70
N ALA A 20 -14.57 -13.05 -15.55
CA ALA A 20 -13.30 -13.71 -15.29
C ALA A 20 -12.09 -12.87 -15.77
N LEU A 21 -12.31 -11.69 -16.38
CA LEU A 21 -11.26 -10.72 -16.71
C LEU A 21 -11.35 -9.42 -15.93
N THR A 22 -12.29 -9.33 -15.01
CA THR A 22 -12.13 -8.41 -13.89
C THR A 22 -11.30 -9.17 -12.87
N ASP A 23 -10.00 -8.88 -12.81
CA ASP A 23 -9.25 -8.84 -11.54
C ASP A 23 -10.06 -7.93 -10.61
N LYS A 24 -11.18 -8.45 -10.08
CA LYS A 24 -12.10 -7.74 -9.21
C LYS A 24 -11.33 -7.62 -7.93
N ARG A 25 -10.56 -6.52 -7.81
CA ARG A 25 -10.06 -5.94 -6.57
C ARG A 25 -10.09 -6.97 -5.44
N ARG A 26 -9.16 -7.94 -5.45
CA ARG A 26 -8.96 -8.80 -4.29
C ARG A 26 -8.70 -7.83 -3.15
N ASN A 27 -9.72 -7.58 -2.34
CA ASN A 27 -9.66 -6.60 -1.29
C ASN A 27 -8.61 -7.13 -0.33
N TRP A 28 -7.66 -6.27 0.04
CA TRP A 28 -6.67 -6.63 1.04
C TRP A 28 -7.40 -7.08 2.29
N THR A 29 -7.05 -8.26 2.76
CA THR A 29 -7.55 -8.82 4.01
C THR A 29 -6.73 -8.26 5.19
N PRO A 30 -7.31 -8.18 6.40
CA PRO A 30 -6.57 -7.74 7.58
C PRO A 30 -5.33 -8.61 7.82
N GLU A 31 -5.40 -9.91 7.54
CA GLU A 31 -4.26 -10.83 7.61
C GLU A 31 -3.15 -10.45 6.62
N GLU A 32 -3.48 -10.15 5.35
CA GLU A 32 -2.51 -9.64 4.37
C GLU A 32 -1.88 -8.31 4.82
N ASP A 33 -2.66 -7.42 5.44
CA ASP A 33 -2.15 -6.15 5.97
C ASP A 33 -1.17 -6.38 7.12
N VAL A 34 -1.47 -7.30 8.05
CA VAL A 34 -0.56 -7.67 9.14
C VAL A 34 0.73 -8.27 8.58
N VAL A 35 0.65 -9.22 7.65
CA VAL A 35 1.83 -9.83 7.02
C VAL A 35 2.67 -8.77 6.29
N LEU A 36 2.02 -7.85 5.56
CA LEU A 36 2.69 -6.72 4.93
C LEU A 36 3.45 -5.87 5.97
N LEU A 37 2.78 -5.47 7.05
CA LEU A 37 3.37 -4.63 8.09
C LEU A 37 4.53 -5.33 8.79
N ILE A 38 4.43 -6.63 9.08
CA ILE A 38 5.52 -7.43 9.65
C ILE A 38 6.74 -7.41 8.72
N GLN A 39 6.55 -7.65 7.42
CA GLN A 39 7.67 -7.62 6.47
C GLN A 39 8.27 -6.23 6.33
N VAL A 40 7.43 -5.18 6.36
CA VAL A 40 7.89 -3.78 6.31
C VAL A 40 8.69 -3.43 7.57
N ALA A 41 8.30 -3.93 8.74
CA ALA A 41 9.06 -3.76 9.98
C ALA A 41 10.39 -4.52 9.96
N ALA A 42 10.44 -5.69 9.31
CA ALA A 42 11.66 -6.48 9.20
C ALA A 42 12.68 -5.90 8.19
N ASP A 43 12.23 -5.49 7.00
CA ASP A 43 13.11 -5.03 5.91
C ASP A 43 13.27 -3.50 5.87
N LEU A 44 12.42 -2.74 6.58
CA LEU A 44 12.35 -1.28 6.59
C LEU A 44 12.57 -0.66 5.20
N PRO A 45 11.78 -1.06 4.18
CA PRO A 45 12.01 -0.67 2.78
C PRO A 45 11.92 0.85 2.55
N PHE A 46 11.29 1.59 3.46
CA PHE A 46 11.21 3.04 3.44
C PHE A 46 12.45 3.74 4.01
N ALA A 47 13.26 3.06 4.83
CA ALA A 47 14.51 3.56 5.38
C ALA A 47 15.72 3.36 4.45
N ALA A 48 15.51 2.72 3.30
CA ALA A 48 16.53 2.56 2.29
C ALA A 48 17.04 3.91 1.75
N ASP A 49 18.29 3.96 1.30
CA ASP A 49 18.91 5.16 0.74
C ASP A 49 18.05 5.86 -0.32
N LYS A 50 18.22 7.18 -0.44
CA LYS A 50 17.53 8.01 -1.44
C LYS A 50 17.75 7.43 -2.85
N GLY A 51 16.67 6.93 -3.47
CA GLY A 51 16.68 6.30 -4.79
C GLY A 51 16.63 4.76 -4.78
N GLN A 52 16.85 4.12 -3.62
CA GLN A 52 16.75 2.67 -3.45
C GLN A 52 15.42 2.21 -2.86
N VAL A 53 14.66 3.11 -2.24
CA VAL A 53 13.33 2.84 -1.66
C VAL A 53 12.46 2.00 -2.61
N THR A 54 12.29 2.40 -3.87
CA THR A 54 11.51 1.63 -4.86
C THR A 54 12.02 0.20 -5.07
N LYS A 55 13.34 0.00 -5.06
CA LYS A 55 13.96 -1.32 -5.22
C LYS A 55 13.81 -2.18 -3.97
N SER A 56 13.89 -1.57 -2.77
CA SER A 56 13.66 -2.26 -1.51
C SER A 56 12.21 -2.72 -1.39
N TRP A 57 11.24 -1.87 -1.75
CA TRP A 57 9.83 -2.26 -1.85
C TRP A 57 9.61 -3.37 -2.88
N GLN A 58 10.28 -3.32 -4.03
CA GLN A 58 10.17 -4.36 -5.05
C GLN A 58 10.77 -5.69 -4.60
N SER A 59 11.89 -5.67 -3.86
CA SER A 59 12.50 -6.87 -3.29
C SER A 59 11.62 -7.49 -2.20
N LEU A 60 10.98 -6.67 -1.37
CA LEU A 60 10.00 -7.14 -0.38
C LEU A 60 8.80 -7.80 -1.07
N ALA A 61 8.30 -7.19 -2.14
CA ALA A 61 7.21 -7.78 -2.92
C ALA A 61 7.62 -9.12 -3.56
N ASP A 62 8.84 -9.22 -4.11
CA ASP A 62 9.36 -10.46 -4.68
C ASP A 62 9.49 -11.57 -3.62
N LYS A 63 10.00 -11.24 -2.43
CA LYS A 63 10.05 -12.15 -1.27
C LYS A 63 8.66 -12.66 -0.89
N LEU A 64 7.67 -11.76 -0.84
CA LEU A 64 6.29 -12.12 -0.52
C LEU A 64 5.68 -13.03 -1.59
N VAL A 65 5.86 -12.70 -2.88
CA VAL A 65 5.39 -13.53 -4.01
C VAL A 65 6.09 -14.89 -4.04
N ALA A 66 7.36 -14.96 -3.63
CA ALA A 66 8.11 -16.20 -3.53
C ALA A 66 7.68 -17.09 -2.34
N CYS A 67 6.98 -16.53 -1.35
CA CYS A 67 6.36 -17.31 -0.29
C CYS A 67 5.06 -17.96 -0.80
N ASP A 68 4.99 -19.29 -0.75
CA ASP A 68 3.84 -20.09 -1.19
C ASP A 68 2.51 -19.72 -0.49
N HIS A 69 2.61 -19.08 0.68
CA HIS A 69 1.47 -18.55 1.44
C HIS A 69 0.81 -17.30 0.81
N PHE A 70 1.45 -16.66 -0.17
CA PHE A 70 0.97 -15.43 -0.79
C PHE A 70 0.61 -15.67 -2.25
N ASP A 71 -0.61 -16.20 -2.48
CA ASP A 71 -1.18 -16.50 -3.81
C ASP A 71 -1.42 -15.25 -4.70
N ARG A 72 -0.96 -14.07 -4.27
CA ARG A 72 -1.22 -12.79 -4.94
C ARG A 72 0.03 -12.21 -5.56
N VAL A 73 -0.04 -11.94 -6.86
CA VAL A 73 0.99 -11.16 -7.56
C VAL A 73 0.94 -9.70 -7.12
N VAL A 74 1.96 -9.32 -6.36
CA VAL A 74 2.14 -7.98 -5.81
C VAL A 74 3.45 -7.39 -6.28
N ASP A 75 3.46 -6.07 -6.43
CA ASP A 75 4.61 -5.31 -6.86
C ASP A 75 4.98 -4.28 -5.79
N GLY A 76 6.23 -3.79 -5.81
CA GLY A 76 6.70 -2.86 -4.80
C GLY A 76 5.83 -1.60 -4.70
N ARG A 77 5.24 -1.16 -5.82
CA ARG A 77 4.34 -0.01 -5.86
C ARG A 77 2.99 -0.31 -5.20
N LYS A 78 2.38 -1.48 -5.42
CA LYS A 78 1.17 -1.91 -4.71
C LYS A 78 1.40 -1.99 -3.21
N MET A 79 2.54 -2.56 -2.79
CA MET A 79 2.91 -2.65 -1.37
C MET A 79 3.10 -1.29 -0.73
N GLN A 80 3.83 -0.40 -1.40
CA GLN A 80 4.01 0.96 -0.94
C GLN A 80 2.68 1.73 -0.85
N ASN A 81 1.80 1.59 -1.85
CA ASN A 81 0.49 2.24 -1.84
C ASN A 81 -0.41 1.70 -0.72
N ARG A 82 -0.37 0.39 -0.47
CA ARG A 82 -1.14 -0.23 0.62
C ARG A 82 -0.63 0.22 1.99
N PHE A 83 0.68 0.18 2.19
CA PHE A 83 1.31 0.69 3.41
C PHE A 83 0.95 2.16 3.67
N THR A 84 1.01 3.01 2.64
CA THR A 84 0.64 4.43 2.77
C THR A 84 -0.83 4.61 3.15
N ALA A 85 -1.72 3.79 2.59
CA ALA A 85 -3.14 3.82 2.94
C ALA A 85 -3.38 3.38 4.40
N LEU A 86 -2.70 2.34 4.88
CA LEU A 86 -2.77 1.88 6.27
C LEU A 86 -2.26 2.93 7.26
N VAL A 87 -1.15 3.60 6.92
CA VAL A 87 -0.62 4.70 7.73
C VAL A 87 -1.61 5.88 7.80
N ASP A 88 -2.24 6.25 6.68
CA ASP A 88 -3.24 7.32 6.65
C ASP A 88 -4.51 6.95 7.42
N GLU A 89 -4.98 5.71 7.28
CA GLU A 89 -6.09 5.14 8.04
C GLU A 89 -5.78 5.14 9.54
N HIS A 90 -4.59 4.69 9.95
CA HIS A 90 -4.16 4.72 11.34
C HIS A 90 -4.12 6.14 11.90
N ARG A 91 -3.58 7.13 11.17
CA ARG A 91 -3.56 8.53 11.63
C ARG A 91 -4.97 9.12 11.78
N LYS A 92 -5.88 8.76 10.88
CA LYS A 92 -7.29 9.16 10.95
C LYS A 92 -8.01 8.44 12.08
N PHE A 93 -7.73 7.16 12.26
CA PHE A 93 -8.31 6.33 13.30
C PHE A 93 -7.81 6.78 14.67
N ASP A 94 -6.52 7.05 14.89
CA ASP A 94 -5.98 7.58 16.15
C ASP A 94 -6.71 8.87 16.57
N THR A 95 -6.97 9.76 15.60
CA THR A 95 -7.76 10.98 15.81
C THR A 95 -9.24 10.72 16.18
N ALA A 96 -9.82 9.61 15.70
CA ALA A 96 -11.24 9.27 15.87
C ALA A 96 -11.50 8.28 17.04
N SER A 97 -10.58 7.37 17.31
CA SER A 97 -10.64 6.29 18.30
C SER A 97 -10.34 6.76 19.72
N ALA A 98 -9.71 7.92 19.87
CA ALA A 98 -9.76 8.71 21.11
C ALA A 98 -11.21 8.96 21.61
N LYS A 99 -12.23 8.72 20.78
CA LYS A 99 -13.65 8.96 21.10
C LYS A 99 -14.53 7.71 21.19
N LEU A 100 -14.08 6.52 20.77
CA LEU A 100 -14.92 5.31 20.74
C LEU A 100 -14.08 4.06 21.10
N SER A 101 -14.38 3.46 22.25
CA SER A 101 -13.72 2.26 22.74
C SER A 101 -14.41 1.01 22.19
N GLY A 102 -13.76 0.38 21.23
CA GLY A 102 -14.16 -0.86 20.58
C GLY A 102 -13.21 -1.13 19.43
N VAL A 103 -12.05 -1.71 19.73
CA VAL A 103 -11.03 -2.12 18.75
C VAL A 103 -11.01 -3.63 18.71
N ASP A 104 -11.25 -4.20 17.53
CA ASP A 104 -11.08 -5.62 17.24
C ASP A 104 -9.60 -6.03 17.33
N GLN A 105 -9.34 -7.31 17.63
CA GLN A 105 -7.97 -7.81 17.84
C GLN A 105 -7.07 -7.66 16.60
N GLU A 106 -7.59 -7.88 15.40
CA GLU A 106 -6.85 -7.72 14.15
C GLU A 106 -6.45 -6.25 13.90
N GLU A 107 -7.34 -5.31 14.24
CA GLU A 107 -7.04 -3.89 14.18
C GLU A 107 -5.96 -3.53 15.22
N LEU A 108 -6.00 -4.12 16.43
CA LEU A 108 -4.99 -3.90 17.45
C LEU A 108 -3.57 -4.31 17.00
N GLU A 109 -3.45 -5.45 16.32
CA GLU A 109 -2.17 -5.92 15.79
C GLU A 109 -1.64 -4.98 14.69
N LYS A 110 -2.51 -4.57 13.76
CA LYS A 110 -2.17 -3.56 12.74
C LYS A 110 -1.73 -2.25 13.37
N HIS A 111 -2.44 -1.77 14.39
CA HIS A 111 -2.12 -0.53 15.10
C HIS A 111 -0.79 -0.61 15.82
N THR A 112 -0.49 -1.73 16.48
CA THR A 112 0.78 -1.93 17.19
C THR A 112 1.97 -1.92 16.22
N LEU A 113 1.84 -2.61 15.08
CA LEU A 113 2.89 -2.59 14.05
C LEU A 113 3.06 -1.19 13.44
N LEU A 114 1.96 -0.48 13.22
CA LEU A 114 2.01 0.89 12.68
C LEU A 114 2.61 1.89 13.69
N ASP A 115 2.38 1.72 14.98
CA ASP A 115 2.95 2.56 16.05
C ASP A 115 4.48 2.44 16.10
N ASP A 116 5.04 1.24 15.87
CA ASP A 116 6.49 1.01 15.77
C ASP A 116 7.10 1.57 14.46
N LEU A 117 6.36 1.44 13.35
CA LEU A 117 6.82 1.86 12.01
C LEU A 117 6.76 3.38 11.79
N LEU A 118 5.78 4.07 12.37
CA LEU A 118 5.59 5.52 12.25
C LEU A 118 6.79 6.37 12.70
N PRO A 119 7.39 6.17 13.88
CA PRO A 119 8.54 6.96 14.32
C PRO A 119 9.75 6.72 13.42
N LEU A 120 9.95 5.50 12.91
CA LEU A 120 11.02 5.20 11.95
C LEU A 120 10.79 5.94 10.63
N LEU A 121 9.55 5.98 10.14
CA LEU A 121 9.20 6.71 8.93
C LEU A 121 9.41 8.22 9.11
N ASP A 122 9.07 8.78 10.28
CA ASP A 122 9.31 10.19 10.59
C ASP A 122 10.79 10.50 10.74
N GLU A 123 11.58 9.62 11.37
CA GLU A 123 13.04 9.75 11.46
C GLU A 123 13.68 9.77 10.07
N VAL A 124 13.28 8.87 9.16
CA VAL A 124 13.78 8.85 7.78
C VAL A 124 13.39 10.12 7.02
N LYS A 125 12.18 10.64 7.24
CA LYS A 125 11.76 11.92 6.65
C LYS A 125 12.50 13.10 7.24
N SER A 126 12.74 13.08 8.55
CA SER A 126 13.46 14.10 9.31
C SER A 126 14.93 14.13 8.89
N THR A 127 15.61 12.99 8.84
CA THR A 127 16.98 12.87 8.30
C THR A 127 17.04 13.32 6.84
N ALA A 128 16.07 12.95 6.00
CA ALA A 128 15.98 13.41 4.62
C ALA A 128 15.78 14.94 4.49
N LYS A 129 15.10 15.56 5.47
CA LYS A 129 14.88 17.01 5.59
C LYS A 129 16.12 17.75 6.07
N TRP A 130 16.91 17.15 6.96
CA TRP A 130 18.16 17.71 7.47
C TRP A 130 19.37 17.47 6.53
N LEU A 131 19.24 16.62 5.50
CA LEU A 131 20.30 16.30 4.54
C LEU A 131 20.48 17.31 3.37
N TRP A 132 19.80 18.46 3.38
CA TRP A 132 20.06 19.58 2.46
C TRP A 132 20.75 20.71 3.24
N PRO A 133 21.87 21.28 2.76
CA PRO A 133 22.72 22.10 3.61
C PRO A 133 21.94 23.32 4.14
N PRO A 134 22.10 23.71 5.43
CA PRO A 134 21.79 25.07 5.81
C PRO A 134 22.65 25.98 4.93
N HIS A 135 22.05 27.06 4.48
CA HIS A 135 22.67 28.12 3.70
C HIS A 135 24.07 28.42 4.26
N PRO A 136 25.08 28.72 3.43
CA PRO A 136 26.33 29.26 3.97
C PRO A 136 25.96 30.38 4.94
N PRO A 137 26.56 30.47 6.13
CA PRO A 137 26.42 31.68 6.92
C PRO A 137 26.73 32.82 5.96
N HIS A 138 25.81 33.77 5.88
CA HIS A 138 25.99 34.99 5.13
C HIS A 138 27.13 35.78 5.79
N ASP A 139 28.34 35.30 5.57
CA ASP A 139 29.58 36.03 5.70
C ASP A 139 29.67 36.87 4.41
N LEU A 140 28.83 37.91 4.36
CA LEU A 140 29.02 39.02 3.44
C LEU A 140 29.55 40.20 4.25
N GLY A 141 30.80 40.55 3.94
CA GLY A 141 31.41 41.88 4.13
C GLY A 141 32.04 42.04 5.51
N TRP A 142 33.35 41.82 5.69
CA TRP A 142 34.44 42.68 5.20
C TRP A 142 34.18 44.16 5.49
N GLU A 143 34.72 44.61 6.63
CA GLU A 143 35.18 46.00 6.83
C GLU A 143 36.14 46.43 5.71
#